data_AF-A0A7V8ZL39-F1
#
_entry.id   AF-A0A7V8ZL39-F1
#
_cell.length_a   1.000
_cell.length_b   1.000
_cell.length_c   1.000
_cell.angle_alpha   90.00
_cell.angle_beta   90.00
_cell.angle_gamma   90.00
#
_symmetry.space_group_name_H-M   'P 1'
#
loop_
_entity.id
_entity.type
_entity.pdbx_description
1 polymer ?
#
loop_
_entity_poly.entity_id
_entity_poly.type
_entity_poly.pdbx_seq_one_letter_code
_entity_poly.pdbx_strand_id
1 'polypeptide(L)'
;MRRPTTMLAAAALLLASPSGALAAGGGAAAVQDCQDGKIDGSYTAAEYREALASIPTDVDEYTDCRDVLRAAQLRAASTPKSTSTSSDATAGAPAVGGAA
;
A
#
# COMPACT_ATOMS: atom_id res chain seq x y z
N MET A 1 15.85 30.91 -15.97
CA MET A 1 17.12 30.35 -15.48
C MET A 1 16.94 28.84 -15.40
N ARG A 2 17.73 28.08 -16.18
CA ARG A 2 17.63 26.62 -16.30
C ARG A 2 18.96 26.04 -15.85
N ARG A 3 19.03 25.35 -14.70
CA ARG A 3 20.11 24.42 -14.29
C ARG A 3 19.61 23.58 -13.09
N PRO A 4 20.14 22.38 -12.84
CA PRO A 4 20.51 21.32 -13.78
C PRO A 4 20.07 19.91 -13.30
N THR A 5 20.11 18.98 -14.23
CA THR A 5 20.02 17.52 -14.06
C THR A 5 20.99 16.96 -13.00
N THR A 6 20.44 16.29 -11.98
CA THR A 6 21.16 15.27 -11.20
C THR A 6 20.57 13.90 -11.53
N MET A 7 21.14 13.26 -12.56
CA MET A 7 21.11 11.81 -12.66
C MET A 7 21.98 11.25 -11.53
N LEU A 8 21.34 10.65 -10.53
CA LEU A 8 22.00 9.70 -9.62
C LEU A 8 20.99 8.63 -9.20
N ALA A 9 20.46 7.90 -10.18
CA ALA A 9 19.70 6.68 -9.93
C ALA A 9 20.68 5.55 -9.61
N ALA A 10 21.22 5.56 -8.39
CA ALA A 10 21.96 4.45 -7.82
C ALA A 10 20.95 3.40 -7.34
N ALA A 11 21.05 2.20 -7.91
CA ALA A 11 20.35 1.01 -7.46
C ALA A 11 20.60 0.76 -5.97
N ALA A 12 19.53 0.69 -5.18
CA ALA A 12 19.55 0.12 -3.85
C ALA A 12 18.51 -1.01 -3.78
N LEU A 13 19.02 -2.14 -3.31
CA LEU A 13 18.47 -3.48 -3.31
C LEU A 13 17.08 -3.59 -2.67
N LEU A 14 16.41 -4.67 -3.07
CA LEU A 14 15.27 -5.29 -2.41
C LEU A 14 15.35 -5.18 -0.88
N LEU A 15 14.43 -4.42 -0.28
CA LEU A 15 13.96 -4.70 1.06
C LEU A 15 12.47 -5.03 0.95
N ALA A 16 12.20 -6.31 0.65
CA ALA A 16 10.92 -6.91 0.98
C ALA A 16 10.82 -6.90 2.51
N SER A 17 10.35 -5.79 3.07
CA SER A 17 9.96 -5.70 4.47
C SER A 17 8.62 -6.40 4.62
N PRO A 18 8.53 -7.54 5.32
CA PRO A 18 7.24 -8.09 5.71
C PRO A 18 6.77 -7.25 6.89
N SER A 19 6.23 -6.05 6.64
CA SER A 19 5.51 -5.28 7.64
C SER A 19 4.13 -5.90 7.83
N GLY A 20 4.09 -7.15 8.29
CA GLY A 20 2.91 -7.76 8.88
C GLY A 20 2.77 -7.25 10.31
N ALA A 21 2.36 -6.00 10.48
CA ALA A 21 1.95 -5.49 11.78
C ALA A 21 0.47 -5.79 11.96
N LEU A 22 0.19 -6.65 12.94
CA LEU A 22 -1.15 -7.02 13.37
C LEU A 22 -1.94 -5.78 13.81
N ALA A 23 -3.22 -5.81 13.49
CA ALA A 23 -4.25 -4.84 13.82
C ALA A 23 -4.13 -4.29 15.26
N ALA A 24 -3.89 -2.97 15.38
CA ALA A 24 -4.25 -2.08 16.50
C ALA A 24 -3.54 -0.70 16.43
N GLY A 25 -2.56 -0.49 15.54
CA GLY A 25 -1.75 0.74 15.54
C GLY A 25 -1.34 1.30 14.18
N GLY A 26 -1.86 0.77 13.06
CA GLY A 26 -1.42 1.19 11.72
C GLY A 26 -1.74 2.65 11.40
N GLY A 27 -2.87 3.19 11.88
CA GLY A 27 -3.23 4.59 11.67
C GLY A 27 -2.24 5.56 12.31
N ALA A 28 -1.86 5.33 13.57
CA ALA A 28 -0.89 6.18 14.27
C ALA A 28 0.52 6.06 13.66
N ALA A 29 0.93 4.85 13.26
CA ALA A 29 2.20 4.64 12.58
C ALA A 29 2.25 5.37 11.23
N ALA A 30 1.15 5.36 10.46
CA ALA A 30 1.07 6.09 9.19
C ALA A 30 1.21 7.61 9.37
N VAL A 31 0.67 8.18 10.46
CA VAL A 31 0.85 9.61 10.80
C VAL A 31 2.30 9.90 11.20
N GLN A 32 2.96 8.98 11.90
CA GLN A 32 4.36 9.16 12.28
C GLN A 32 5.29 9.11 11.08
N ASP A 33 5.16 8.10 10.23
CA ASP A 33 5.90 7.99 8.96
C ASP A 33 5.70 9.24 8.08
N CYS A 34 4.46 9.73 8.04
CA CYS A 34 4.11 10.91 7.25
C CYS A 34 4.76 12.20 7.78
N GLN A 35 4.97 12.33 9.09
CA GLN A 35 5.73 13.44 9.69
C GLN A 35 7.21 13.40 9.29
N ASP A 36 7.77 12.20 9.16
CA ASP A 36 9.15 12.00 8.65
C ASP A 36 9.26 12.27 7.13
N GLY A 37 8.14 12.55 6.46
CA GLY A 37 8.06 12.93 5.06
C GLY A 37 7.97 11.76 4.08
N LYS A 38 7.88 10.52 4.55
CA LYS A 38 7.75 9.32 3.71
C LYS A 38 6.96 8.22 4.41
N ILE A 39 6.03 7.62 3.68
CA ILE A 39 5.29 6.45 4.17
C ILE A 39 6.10 5.20 3.86
N ASP A 40 6.77 4.65 4.89
CA ASP A 40 7.56 3.42 4.78
C ASP A 40 6.69 2.17 5.06
N GLY A 41 5.66 2.31 5.89
CA GLY A 41 4.73 1.25 6.24
C GLY A 41 3.72 0.89 5.14
N SER A 42 3.25 -0.36 5.18
CA SER A 42 2.14 -0.82 4.35
C SER A 42 0.85 -0.82 5.17
N TYR A 43 -0.01 0.15 4.91
CA TYR A 43 -1.28 0.31 5.60
C TYR A 43 -2.47 0.04 4.68
N THR A 44 -3.57 -0.41 5.28
CA THR A 44 -4.84 -0.61 4.61
C THR A 44 -5.59 0.72 4.42
N ALA A 45 -6.55 0.76 3.50
CA ALA A 45 -7.40 1.94 3.30
C ALA A 45 -8.21 2.35 4.56
N ALA A 46 -8.46 1.40 5.48
CA ALA A 46 -9.09 1.69 6.77
C ALA A 46 -8.12 2.41 7.72
N GLU A 47 -6.88 1.92 7.83
CA GLU A 47 -5.84 2.54 8.67
C GLU A 47 -5.48 3.94 8.18
N TYR A 48 -5.39 4.17 6.87
CA TYR A 48 -5.21 5.54 6.34
C TYR A 48 -6.37 6.47 6.68
N ARG A 49 -7.60 5.96 6.78
CA ARG A 49 -8.76 6.76 7.17
C ARG A 49 -8.69 7.18 8.64
N GLU A 50 -8.26 6.25 9.48
CA GLU A 50 -8.05 6.48 10.91
C GLU A 50 -6.89 7.45 11.14
N ALA A 51 -5.81 7.31 10.37
CA ALA A 51 -4.68 8.25 10.33
C ALA A 51 -5.16 9.67 10.00
N LEU A 52 -5.96 9.83 8.93
CA LEU A 52 -6.53 11.12 8.53
C LEU A 52 -7.40 11.77 9.62
N ALA A 53 -8.10 10.97 10.42
CA ALA A 53 -8.92 11.46 11.53
C ALA A 53 -8.11 11.85 12.77
N SER A 54 -6.87 11.37 12.88
CA SER A 54 -6.00 11.56 14.04
C SER A 54 -4.77 12.45 13.76
N ILE A 55 -4.77 13.20 12.65
CA ILE A 55 -3.66 14.11 12.32
C ILE A 55 -3.60 15.24 13.38
N PRO A 56 -2.44 15.47 14.03
CA PRO A 56 -2.24 16.63 14.88
C PRO A 56 -2.29 17.93 14.08
N THR A 57 -2.91 18.98 14.62
CA THR A 57 -3.05 20.28 13.92
C THR A 57 -1.69 20.84 13.49
N ASP A 58 -0.65 20.76 14.33
CA ASP A 58 0.69 21.23 13.95
C ASP A 58 1.22 20.50 12.72
N VAL A 59 0.94 19.20 12.58
CA VAL A 59 1.34 18.43 11.40
C VAL A 59 0.54 18.86 10.17
N ASP A 60 -0.77 19.08 10.28
CA ASP A 60 -1.60 19.55 9.15
C ASP A 60 -1.22 20.97 8.68
N GLU A 61 -0.79 21.84 9.59
CA GLU A 61 -0.42 23.23 9.30
C GLU A 61 1.00 23.36 8.74
N TYR A 62 1.95 22.55 9.22
CA TYR A 62 3.36 22.66 8.85
C TYR A 62 3.82 21.60 7.84
N THR A 63 2.94 20.69 7.41
CA THR A 63 3.28 19.60 6.48
C THR A 63 2.12 19.27 5.53
N ASP A 64 2.42 18.65 4.40
CA ASP A 64 1.41 18.17 3.44
C ASP A 64 0.83 16.78 3.80
N CYS A 65 0.92 16.39 5.07
CA CYS A 65 0.69 15.01 5.48
C CYS A 65 -0.71 14.49 5.14
N ARG A 66 -1.73 15.37 5.24
CA ARG A 66 -3.11 15.02 4.90
C ARG A 66 -3.28 14.62 3.44
N ASP A 67 -2.60 15.29 2.51
CA ASP A 67 -2.68 14.99 1.09
C ASP A 67 -1.91 13.71 0.75
N VAL A 68 -0.76 13.49 1.40
CA VAL A 68 0.01 12.23 1.29
C VAL A 68 -0.82 11.03 1.75
N LEU A 69 -1.46 11.11 2.92
CA LEU A 69 -2.31 10.05 3.46
C LEU A 69 -3.54 9.80 2.58
N ARG A 70 -4.19 10.83 2.03
CA ARG A 70 -5.29 10.65 1.07
C ARG A 70 -4.84 9.94 -0.20
N ALA A 71 -3.73 10.38 -0.79
CA ALA A 71 -3.19 9.76 -2.00
C ALA A 71 -2.85 8.27 -1.74
N ALA A 72 -2.30 7.96 -0.56
CA ALA A 72 -2.01 6.60 -0.14
C ALA A 72 -3.27 5.76 0.10
N GLN A 73 -4.31 6.34 0.71
CA GLN A 73 -5.60 5.69 0.88
C GLN A 73 -6.22 5.30 -0.46
N LEU A 74 -6.24 6.22 -1.43
CA LEU A 74 -6.81 6.00 -2.76
C LEU A 74 -6.07 4.87 -3.48
N ARG A 75 -4.73 4.87 -3.42
CA ARG A 75 -3.90 3.80 -3.97
C ARG A 75 -4.20 2.43 -3.31
N ALA A 76 -4.27 2.40 -1.98
CA ALA A 76 -4.57 1.17 -1.24
C ALA A 76 -5.98 0.64 -1.55
N ALA A 77 -6.96 1.52 -1.73
CA ALA A 77 -8.31 1.15 -2.13
C ALA A 77 -8.38 0.64 -3.58
N SER A 78 -7.55 1.21 -4.47
CA SER A 78 -7.48 0.81 -5.88
C SER A 78 -6.69 -0.47 -6.14
N THR A 79 -5.94 -0.97 -5.15
CA THR A 79 -5.21 -2.22 -5.28
C THR A 79 -6.18 -3.37 -5.00
N PRO A 80 -6.72 -4.09 -6.01
CA PRO A 80 -7.51 -5.26 -5.73
C PRO A 80 -6.62 -6.21 -4.92
N LYS A 81 -7.13 -6.67 -3.78
CA LYS A 81 -6.54 -7.78 -3.02
C LYS A 81 -6.46 -8.95 -4.01
N SER A 82 -5.31 -9.11 -4.66
CA SER A 82 -4.98 -10.26 -5.49
C SER A 82 -5.03 -11.46 -4.58
N THR A 83 -6.22 -12.00 -4.45
CA THR A 83 -6.47 -13.27 -3.82
C THR A 83 -5.91 -14.24 -4.85
N SER A 84 -4.65 -14.61 -4.67
CA SER A 84 -4.04 -15.72 -5.39
C SER A 84 -4.77 -16.99 -4.95
N THR A 85 -5.96 -17.17 -5.50
CA THR A 85 -6.65 -18.45 -5.53
C THR A 85 -5.87 -19.29 -6.51
N SER A 86 -4.90 -20.04 -5.99
CA SER A 86 -4.37 -21.22 -6.66
C SER A 86 -5.55 -22.18 -6.85
N SER A 87 -6.24 -22.04 -7.99
CA SER A 87 -7.19 -23.05 -8.44
C SER A 87 -6.35 -24.19 -9.00
N ASP A 88 -6.09 -25.15 -8.13
CA ASP A 88 -5.62 -26.49 -8.47
C ASP A 88 -6.54 -27.05 -9.57
N ALA A 89 -6.02 -27.14 -10.80
CA ALA A 89 -6.74 -27.69 -11.93
C ALA A 89 -6.71 -29.22 -11.86
N THR A 90 -7.48 -29.77 -10.92
CA THR A 90 -7.83 -31.19 -10.85
C THR A 90 -9.31 -31.39 -11.18
N ALA A 91 -9.63 -31.27 -12.47
CA ALA A 91 -10.87 -31.79 -13.06
C ALA A 91 -10.48 -32.36 -14.42
N GLY A 92 -10.37 -33.68 -14.59
CA GLY A 92 -11.44 -34.64 -14.38
C GLY A 92 -12.02 -34.95 -15.76
N ALA A 93 -11.62 -36.09 -16.33
CA ALA A 93 -11.90 -36.52 -17.70
C ALA A 93 -13.40 -36.47 -18.08
N PRO A 94 -13.78 -36.07 -19.31
CA PRO A 94 -15.07 -36.42 -19.86
C PRO A 94 -15.03 -37.84 -20.43
N ALA A 95 -15.78 -38.76 -19.81
CA ALA A 95 -16.15 -40.02 -20.42
C ALA A 95 -17.07 -39.73 -21.62
N VAL A 96 -16.57 -39.99 -22.84
CA VAL A 96 -17.39 -39.96 -24.05
C VAL A 96 -18.16 -41.28 -24.16
N GLY A 97 -19.45 -41.23 -23.81
CA GLY A 97 -20.41 -42.30 -24.04
C GLY A 97 -21.45 -41.87 -25.07
N GLY A 98 -21.59 -42.65 -26.15
CA GLY A 98 -22.81 -42.71 -26.97
C GLY A 98 -22.67 -42.23 -28.42
N ALA A 99 -22.50 -43.17 -29.35
CA ALA A 99 -23.01 -43.05 -30.71
C ALA A 99 -23.25 -44.43 -31.33
N ALA A 100 -24.52 -44.67 -31.69
CA ALA A 100 -25.10 -45.55 -32.72
C ALA A 100 -24.74 -47.05 -32.74
#